data_AF-A0A7U7CWH5-F1
#
_entry.id   AF-A0A7U7CWH5-F1
#
_cell.length_a   1.000
_cell.length_b   1.000
_cell.length_c   1.000
_cell.angle_alpha   90.00
_cell.angle_beta   90.00
_cell.angle_gamma   90.00
#
_symmetry.space_group_name_H-M   'P 1'
#
loop_
_entity.id
_entity.type
_entity.pdbx_description
1 polymer ?
#
loop_
_entity_poly.entity_id
_entity_poly.type
_entity_poly.pdbx_seq_one_letter_code
_entity_poly.pdbx_strand_id
1 'polypeptide(L)'
;MKQLQLELNKRLLIVEYETVHEMEVEYSLYKGLPEADKEVLCKGSEITEDIISPYVENFLENMDSLAVYRKYDATEKDFEEDHWSHCADDAVDSFVSAVRAYGYHWGENPVKKPVKDNYGYHENINVLDTPPEWDEECYYEDLDKWQKAESRTFNPEKCIICEILKP
;
A
#
# COMPACT_ATOMS: atom_id res chain seq x y z
N MET A 1 12.79 -4.56 -6.81
CA MET A 1 12.59 -4.75 -5.36
C MET A 1 12.38 -3.40 -4.68
N LYS A 2 11.30 -3.26 -3.92
CA LYS A 2 10.89 -2.04 -3.19
C LYS A 2 10.73 -2.40 -1.72
N GLN A 3 11.10 -1.51 -0.81
CA GLN A 3 10.97 -1.77 0.63
C GLN A 3 10.56 -0.53 1.40
N LEU A 4 9.84 -0.72 2.50
CA LEU A 4 9.41 0.33 3.40
C LEU A 4 9.54 -0.14 4.85
N GLN A 5 10.20 0.66 5.68
CA GLN A 5 10.27 0.45 7.13
C GLN A 5 9.27 1.38 7.82
N LEU A 6 8.39 0.81 8.63
CA LEU A 6 7.43 1.54 9.46
C LEU A 6 7.88 1.53 10.92
N GLU A 7 7.90 2.70 11.54
CA GLU A 7 8.18 2.88 12.97
C GLU A 7 6.84 3.01 13.72
N LEU A 8 6.23 1.88 14.07
CA LEU A 8 4.97 1.82 14.83
C LEU A 8 5.25 1.42 16.29
N ASN A 9 4.33 0.71 16.96
CA ASN A 9 4.61 0.15 18.29
C ASN A 9 5.85 -0.74 18.27
N LYS A 10 6.02 -1.45 17.15
CA LYS A 10 7.21 -2.19 16.77
C LYS A 10 7.61 -1.80 15.35
N ARG A 11 8.85 -2.12 14.97
CA ARG A 11 9.36 -1.84 13.63
C ARG A 11 8.93 -2.91 12.66
N LEU A 12 8.25 -2.51 11.60
CA LEU A 12 7.88 -3.41 10.50
C LEU A 12 8.72 -3.10 9.27
N LEU A 13 9.08 -4.15 8.54
CA LEU A 13 9.67 -4.07 7.21
C LEU A 13 8.72 -4.72 6.21
N ILE A 14 8.34 -3.95 5.19
CA ILE A 14 7.60 -4.42 4.03
C ILE A 14 8.61 -4.56 2.88
N VAL A 15 8.65 -5.72 2.23
CA VAL A 15 9.51 -5.96 1.06
C VAL A 15 8.67 -6.47 -0.10
N GLU A 16 8.67 -5.75 -1.21
CA GLU A 16 8.04 -6.14 -2.47
C GLU A 16 9.08 -6.64 -3.47
N TYR A 17 8.84 -7.85 -3.98
CA TYR A 17 9.66 -8.50 -4.99
C TYR A 17 9.17 -8.20 -6.40
N GLU A 18 9.99 -8.48 -7.41
CA GLU A 18 9.62 -8.21 -8.80
C GLU A 18 8.46 -9.12 -9.25
N THR A 19 8.51 -10.37 -8.79
CA THR A 19 7.53 -11.42 -9.13
C THR A 19 7.01 -12.14 -7.90
N VAL A 20 5.81 -12.71 -8.01
CA VAL A 20 5.23 -13.57 -6.97
C VAL A 20 6.13 -14.79 -6.71
N HIS A 21 6.72 -15.37 -7.75
CA HIS A 21 7.61 -16.52 -7.63
C HIS A 21 8.88 -16.21 -6.80
N GLU A 22 9.50 -15.06 -7.05
CA GLU A 22 10.65 -14.59 -6.27
C GLU A 22 10.26 -14.40 -4.79
N MET A 23 9.12 -13.76 -4.53
CA MET A 23 8.58 -13.62 -3.18
C MET A 23 8.37 -14.98 -2.49
N GLU A 24 7.77 -15.95 -3.18
CA GLU A 24 7.50 -17.28 -2.61
C GLU A 24 8.77 -18.05 -2.23
N VAL A 25 9.83 -17.93 -3.05
CA VAL A 25 11.14 -18.51 -2.76
C VAL A 25 11.73 -17.88 -1.50
N GLU A 26 11.75 -16.56 -1.42
CA GLU A 26 12.29 -15.82 -0.28
C GLU A 26 11.49 -16.06 1.01
N TYR A 27 10.16 -16.09 0.93
CA TYR A 27 9.30 -16.43 2.06
C TYR A 27 9.59 -17.84 2.61
N SER A 28 9.83 -18.80 1.71
CA SER A 28 10.20 -20.17 2.09
C SER A 28 11.59 -20.23 2.74
N LEU A 29 12.54 -19.44 2.25
CA LEU A 29 13.88 -19.32 2.83
C LEU A 29 13.82 -18.75 4.24
N TYR A 30 13.09 -17.66 4.46
CA TYR A 30 12.95 -17.07 5.79
C TYR A 30 12.34 -18.03 6.81
N LYS A 31 11.36 -18.85 6.40
CA LYS A 31 10.79 -19.88 7.28
C LYS A 31 11.76 -21.02 7.59
N GLY A 32 12.61 -21.39 6.63
CA GLY A 32 13.58 -22.48 6.80
C GLY A 32 14.87 -22.05 7.52
N LEU A 33 15.24 -20.77 7.39
CA LEU A 33 16.47 -20.18 7.91
C LEU A 33 16.13 -18.84 8.59
N PRO A 34 15.65 -18.88 9.85
CA PRO A 34 15.35 -17.66 10.59
C PRO A 34 16.58 -16.76 10.72
N GLU A 35 16.39 -15.47 10.49
CA GLU A 35 17.41 -14.45 10.69
C GLU A 35 17.39 -13.93 12.14
N ALA A 36 18.53 -13.47 12.63
CA ALA A 36 18.65 -13.02 14.02
C ALA A 36 18.04 -11.62 14.27
N ASP A 37 17.99 -10.79 13.24
CA ASP A 37 17.57 -9.39 13.28
C ASP A 37 16.14 -9.17 12.75
N LYS A 38 15.45 -10.23 12.31
CA LYS A 38 14.14 -10.13 11.66
C LYS A 38 13.30 -11.39 11.90
N GLU A 39 12.00 -11.18 12.13
CA GLU A 39 11.01 -12.25 12.18
C GLU A 39 10.00 -12.07 11.05
N VAL A 40 9.80 -13.10 10.22
CA VAL A 40 8.77 -13.06 9.17
C VAL A 40 7.40 -13.31 9.77
N LEU A 41 6.49 -12.37 9.55
CA LEU A 41 5.13 -12.42 10.08
C LEU A 41 4.21 -13.12 9.09
N CYS A 42 4.12 -12.60 7.86
CA CYS A 42 3.19 -13.07 6.86
C CYS A 42 3.56 -12.60 5.45
N LYS A 43 2.87 -13.14 4.44
CA LYS A 43 2.80 -12.51 3.13
C LYS A 43 1.86 -11.31 3.19
N GLY A 44 2.06 -10.32 2.32
CA GLY A 44 1.20 -9.14 2.24
C GLY A 44 -0.27 -9.50 1.95
N SER A 45 -0.52 -10.52 1.13
CA SER A 45 -1.87 -11.02 0.84
C SER A 45 -2.51 -11.83 1.97
N GLU A 46 -1.77 -12.15 3.03
CA GLU A 46 -2.22 -12.91 4.20
C GLU A 46 -2.42 -12.03 5.44
N ILE A 47 -2.34 -10.70 5.31
CA ILE A 47 -2.56 -9.77 6.41
C ILE A 47 -3.96 -9.95 7.00
N THR A 48 -4.01 -10.03 8.33
CA THR A 48 -5.24 -10.06 9.12
C THR A 48 -5.08 -9.15 10.34
N GLU A 49 -6.20 -8.82 10.97
CA GLU A 49 -6.23 -8.01 12.18
C GLU A 49 -5.42 -8.64 13.33
N ASP A 50 -5.50 -9.96 13.52
CA ASP A 50 -4.74 -10.68 14.54
C ASP A 50 -3.22 -10.57 14.35
N ILE A 51 -2.76 -10.56 13.09
CA ILE A 51 -1.34 -10.45 12.77
C ILE A 51 -0.82 -9.03 13.02
N ILE A 52 -1.62 -8.01 12.69
CA ILE A 52 -1.16 -6.61 12.64
C ILE A 52 -1.52 -5.80 13.89
N SER A 53 -2.58 -6.17 14.61
CA SER A 53 -3.01 -5.46 15.83
C SER A 53 -1.92 -5.28 16.89
N PRO A 54 -0.92 -6.17 17.09
CA PRO A 54 0.17 -5.92 18.04
C PRO A 54 1.14 -4.80 17.61
N TYR A 55 1.09 -4.39 16.34
CA TYR A 55 2.05 -3.46 15.73
C TYR A 55 1.51 -2.05 15.62
N VAL A 56 0.19 -1.88 15.58
CA VAL A 56 -0.48 -0.57 15.47
C VAL A 56 -0.97 -0.08 16.83
N GLU A 57 -1.06 1.24 17.00
CA GLU A 57 -1.51 1.86 18.25
C GLU A 57 -3.01 1.65 18.45
N ASN A 58 -3.41 1.04 19.57
CA ASN A 58 -4.80 0.89 20.01
C ASN A 58 -5.07 1.83 21.20
N PHE A 59 -5.96 2.82 21.02
CA PHE A 59 -6.28 3.80 22.05
C PHE A 59 -7.06 3.21 23.24
N LEU A 60 -7.75 2.10 23.03
CA LEU A 60 -8.66 1.48 24.00
C LEU A 60 -8.22 0.07 24.40
N GLU A 61 -6.93 -0.24 24.33
CA GLU A 61 -6.37 -1.57 24.65
C GLU A 61 -6.85 -2.17 25.99
N ASN A 62 -7.23 -1.31 26.96
CA ASN A 62 -7.71 -1.72 28.27
C ASN A 62 -9.24 -1.89 28.37
N MET A 63 -10.00 -1.81 27.28
CA MET A 63 -11.45 -2.02 27.25
C MET A 63 -11.80 -3.29 26.47
N ASP A 64 -12.23 -4.34 27.19
CA ASP A 64 -12.47 -5.71 26.71
C ASP A 64 -13.45 -5.89 25.52
N SER A 65 -14.05 -4.83 24.98
CA SER A 65 -15.08 -4.94 23.92
C SER A 65 -14.96 -3.93 22.77
N LEU A 66 -13.98 -3.03 22.81
CA LEU A 66 -13.82 -1.97 21.82
C LEU A 66 -12.33 -1.78 21.52
N ALA A 67 -11.90 -2.16 20.32
CA ALA A 67 -10.62 -1.77 19.78
C ALA A 67 -10.81 -0.52 18.93
N VAL A 68 -9.99 0.51 19.17
CA VAL A 68 -9.98 1.73 18.35
C VAL A 68 -8.54 2.02 18.00
N TYR A 69 -8.21 1.88 16.73
CA TYR A 69 -6.84 1.99 16.26
C TYR A 69 -6.54 3.40 15.77
N ARG A 70 -5.25 3.79 15.84
CA ARG A 70 -4.80 5.06 15.30
C ARG A 70 -4.84 5.07 13.78
N LYS A 71 -5.32 6.16 13.21
CA LYS A 71 -5.16 6.51 11.79
C LYS A 71 -3.98 7.47 11.63
N TYR A 72 -2.95 7.03 10.90
CA TYR A 72 -1.65 7.70 10.86
C TYR A 72 -1.56 8.82 9.81
N ASP A 73 -2.46 8.84 8.83
CA ASP A 73 -2.48 9.81 7.72
C ASP A 73 -3.57 10.89 7.86
N ALA A 74 -4.30 10.90 8.98
CA ALA A 74 -5.29 11.92 9.28
C ALA A 74 -4.64 13.28 9.59
N THR A 75 -5.20 14.35 9.01
CA THR A 75 -4.73 15.72 9.14
C THR A 75 -5.52 16.51 10.19
N GLU A 76 -5.00 17.67 10.61
CA GLU A 76 -5.73 18.58 11.51
C GLU A 76 -7.08 19.01 10.93
N LYS A 77 -7.14 19.20 9.60
CA LYS A 77 -8.37 19.55 8.90
C LYS A 77 -9.41 18.43 9.01
N ASP A 78 -8.98 17.17 8.88
CA ASP A 78 -9.90 16.03 9.03
C ASP A 78 -10.49 16.00 10.45
N PHE A 79 -9.72 16.41 11.46
CA PHE A 79 -10.18 16.50 12.85
C PHE A 79 -11.20 17.62 13.09
N GLU A 80 -11.04 18.76 12.42
CA GLU A 80 -12.01 19.86 12.48
C GLU A 80 -13.37 19.46 11.88
N GLU A 81 -13.37 18.61 10.86
CA GLU A 81 -14.58 18.11 10.19
C GLU A 81 -15.20 16.91 10.93
N ASP A 82 -14.37 16.00 11.45
CA ASP A 82 -14.77 14.83 12.22
C ASP A 82 -13.75 14.53 13.34
N HIS A 83 -14.17 14.67 14.60
CA HIS A 83 -13.35 14.36 15.76
C HIS A 83 -12.90 12.88 15.85
N TRP A 84 -13.52 11.98 15.08
CA TRP A 84 -13.12 10.57 14.97
C TRP A 84 -12.17 10.28 13.81
N SER A 85 -11.80 11.28 13.00
CA SER A 85 -10.92 11.11 11.83
C SER A 85 -9.55 10.51 12.13
N HIS A 86 -9.05 10.63 13.36
CA HIS A 86 -7.80 9.99 13.81
C HIS A 86 -7.97 8.50 14.21
N CYS A 87 -9.17 7.95 14.07
CA CYS A 87 -9.46 6.55 14.37
C CYS A 87 -9.62 5.75 13.06
N ALA A 88 -9.02 4.57 13.03
CA ALA A 88 -9.19 3.58 11.98
C ALA A 88 -10.24 2.54 12.41
N ASP A 89 -10.94 1.98 11.42
CA ASP A 89 -12.03 1.02 11.65
C ASP A 89 -11.52 -0.32 12.22
N ASP A 90 -10.33 -0.75 11.82
CA ASP A 90 -9.65 -1.95 12.28
C ASP A 90 -8.11 -1.80 12.22
N ALA A 91 -7.38 -2.82 12.69
CA ALA A 91 -5.91 -2.77 12.69
C ALA A 91 -5.31 -2.76 11.27
N VAL A 92 -6.01 -3.31 10.27
CA VAL A 92 -5.54 -3.36 8.89
C VAL A 92 -5.67 -1.98 8.25
N ASP A 93 -6.78 -1.27 8.42
CA ASP A 93 -6.93 0.13 7.99
C ASP A 93 -5.92 1.03 8.70
N SER A 94 -5.68 0.80 10.00
CA SER A 94 -4.60 1.48 10.74
C SER A 94 -3.24 1.26 10.09
N PHE A 95 -2.87 0.02 9.75
CA PHE A 95 -1.62 -0.29 9.04
C PHE A 95 -1.55 0.35 7.65
N VAL A 96 -2.63 0.29 6.86
CA VAL A 96 -2.69 0.93 5.54
C VAL A 96 -2.54 2.45 5.66
N SER A 97 -3.14 3.06 6.67
CA SER A 97 -2.97 4.48 6.97
C SER A 97 -1.52 4.81 7.33
N ALA A 98 -0.79 3.93 8.00
CA ALA A 98 0.64 4.10 8.25
C ALA A 98 1.45 4.06 6.96
N VAL A 99 1.16 3.13 6.05
CA VAL A 99 1.79 3.09 4.71
C VAL A 99 1.54 4.41 3.97
N ARG A 100 0.32 4.96 4.04
CA ARG A 100 -0.05 6.26 3.45
C ARG A 100 0.67 7.43 4.09
N ALA A 101 0.81 7.44 5.41
CA ALA A 101 1.55 8.48 6.14
C ALA A 101 3.03 8.56 5.71
N TYR A 102 3.62 7.43 5.30
CA TYR A 102 4.97 7.37 4.72
C TYR A 102 5.03 7.72 3.22
N GLY A 103 3.90 8.11 2.62
CA GLY A 103 3.81 8.52 1.22
C GLY A 103 3.71 7.37 0.22
N TYR A 104 3.33 6.17 0.68
CA TYR A 104 3.11 4.98 -0.14
C TYR A 104 1.62 4.60 -0.18
N HIS A 105 1.28 3.63 -1.02
CA HIS A 105 -0.06 3.04 -1.13
C HIS A 105 0.01 1.53 -0.97
N TRP A 106 -1.11 0.91 -0.60
CA TRP A 106 -1.22 -0.53 -0.39
C TRP A 106 -2.31 -1.11 -1.28
N GLY A 107 -2.00 -2.16 -2.05
CA GLY A 107 -2.96 -2.79 -2.95
C GLY A 107 -3.04 -2.09 -4.30
N GLU A 108 -4.02 -1.21 -4.44
CA GLU A 108 -4.34 -0.57 -5.72
C GLU A 108 -3.67 0.80 -5.87
N ASN A 109 -3.28 1.11 -7.11
CA ASN A 109 -2.77 2.43 -7.45
C ASN A 109 -3.92 3.45 -7.40
N PRO A 110 -3.80 4.54 -6.63
CA PRO A 110 -4.87 5.53 -6.52
C PRO A 110 -5.11 6.32 -7.81
N VAL A 111 -4.13 6.31 -8.73
CA VAL A 111 -4.27 6.91 -10.06
C VAL A 111 -4.74 5.84 -11.03
N LYS A 112 -5.78 6.14 -11.81
CA LYS A 112 -6.24 5.23 -12.86
C LYS A 112 -5.24 5.24 -14.02
N LYS A 113 -4.88 4.06 -14.50
CA LYS A 113 -4.03 3.93 -15.69
C LYS A 113 -4.71 4.60 -16.88
N PRO A 114 -4.07 5.58 -17.55
CA PRO A 114 -4.67 6.20 -18.72
C PRO A 114 -4.80 5.19 -19.85
N VAL A 115 -5.90 5.29 -20.58
CA VAL A 115 -6.20 4.46 -21.77
C VAL A 115 -6.18 5.38 -22.96
N LYS A 116 -5.37 5.04 -23.99
CA LYS A 116 -5.16 5.90 -25.16
C LYS A 116 -6.46 6.33 -25.84
N ASP A 117 -7.44 5.44 -25.94
CA ASP A 117 -8.73 5.73 -26.58
C ASP A 117 -9.46 6.93 -25.95
N ASN A 118 -9.28 7.16 -24.63
CA ASN A 118 -9.89 8.30 -23.93
C ASN A 118 -9.31 9.66 -24.33
N TYR A 119 -8.15 9.66 -25.01
CA TYR A 119 -7.47 10.86 -25.48
C TYR A 119 -7.49 10.94 -27.02
N GLY A 120 -8.36 10.18 -27.70
CA GLY A 120 -8.55 10.28 -29.15
C GLY A 120 -7.61 9.40 -30.00
N TYR A 121 -6.93 8.41 -29.39
CA TYR A 121 -6.12 7.46 -30.16
C TYR A 121 -7.00 6.45 -30.88
N HIS A 122 -6.76 6.26 -32.18
CA HIS A 122 -7.45 5.26 -32.98
C HIS A 122 -6.48 4.58 -33.96
N GLU A 123 -6.36 3.25 -33.91
CA GLU A 123 -5.45 2.49 -34.78
C GLU A 123 -5.97 2.37 -36.23
N ASN A 124 -7.30 2.50 -36.44
CA ASN A 124 -7.94 2.33 -37.73
C ASN A 124 -9.04 3.37 -37.96
N ILE A 125 -8.66 4.53 -38.50
CA ILE A 125 -9.61 5.59 -38.84
C ILE A 125 -10.32 5.21 -40.14
N ASN A 126 -11.63 5.00 -40.09
CA ASN A 126 -12.44 4.98 -41.31
C ASN A 126 -12.47 6.42 -41.85
N VAL A 127 -12.02 6.63 -43.09
CA VAL A 127 -11.80 7.95 -43.73
C VAL A 127 -13.05 8.87 -43.74
N LEU A 128 -14.23 8.33 -43.41
CA LEU A 128 -15.50 9.05 -43.40
C LEU A 128 -15.87 9.66 -42.04
N ASP A 129 -15.24 9.23 -40.94
CA ASP A 129 -15.40 9.85 -39.61
C ASP A 129 -14.22 10.78 -39.37
N THR A 130 -14.49 11.98 -38.85
CA THR A 130 -13.44 12.88 -38.34
C THR A 130 -13.26 12.56 -36.86
N PRO A 131 -12.32 11.67 -36.47
CA PRO A 131 -12.15 11.34 -35.07
C PRO A 131 -11.69 12.57 -34.27
N PRO A 132 -11.92 12.56 -32.94
CA PRO A 132 -11.24 13.51 -32.06
C PRO A 132 -9.72 13.44 -32.26
N GLU A 133 -9.06 14.59 -32.14
CA GLU A 133 -7.61 14.68 -32.24
C GLU A 133 -6.95 13.92 -31.08
N TRP A 134 -5.85 13.21 -31.37
CA TRP A 134 -5.06 12.51 -30.37
C TRP A 134 -4.33 13.52 -29.49
N ASP A 135 -4.76 13.65 -28.24
CA ASP A 135 -4.13 14.48 -27.22
C ASP A 135 -2.95 13.72 -26.57
N GLU A 136 -1.84 13.67 -27.30
CA GLU A 136 -0.63 12.96 -26.90
C GLU A 136 -0.05 13.50 -25.59
N GLU A 137 -0.06 14.83 -25.42
CA GLU A 137 0.52 15.52 -24.28
C GLU A 137 -0.22 15.15 -23.00
N CYS A 138 -1.55 15.31 -22.97
CA CYS A 138 -2.33 14.94 -21.80
C CYS A 138 -2.24 13.44 -21.48
N TYR A 139 -2.18 12.56 -22.48
CA TYR A 139 -2.00 11.12 -22.24
C TYR A 139 -0.68 10.82 -21.51
N TYR A 140 0.44 11.40 -21.97
CA TYR A 140 1.73 11.13 -21.35
C TYR A 140 1.90 11.82 -19.99
N GLU A 141 1.29 12.98 -19.77
CA GLU A 141 1.22 13.60 -18.44
C GLU A 141 0.52 12.70 -17.42
N ASP A 142 -0.64 12.14 -17.80
CA ASP A 142 -1.39 11.24 -16.92
C ASP A 142 -0.70 9.88 -16.77
N LEU A 143 0.03 9.43 -17.79
CA LEU A 143 0.84 8.21 -17.72
C LEU A 143 2.00 8.38 -16.73
N ASP A 144 2.68 9.53 -16.75
CA ASP A 144 3.74 9.86 -15.80
C ASP A 144 3.21 9.93 -14.36
N LYS A 145 2.04 10.56 -14.14
CA LYS A 145 1.37 10.55 -12.83
C LYS A 145 1.05 9.13 -12.37
N TRP A 146 0.50 8.30 -13.26
CA TRP A 146 0.19 6.90 -12.96
C TRP A 146 1.44 6.09 -12.60
N GLN A 147 2.51 6.22 -13.38
CA GLN A 147 3.79 5.52 -13.14
C GLN A 147 4.44 5.95 -11.82
N LYS A 148 4.38 7.25 -11.48
CA LYS A 148 4.86 7.76 -10.19
C LYS A 148 4.08 7.16 -9.03
N ALA A 149 2.76 7.10 -9.13
CA ALA A 149 1.93 6.47 -8.11
C ALA A 149 2.17 4.95 -8.01
N GLU A 150 2.36 4.27 -9.14
CA GLU A 150 2.69 2.83 -9.20
C GLU A 150 4.01 2.54 -8.48
N SER A 151 5.02 3.39 -8.69
CA SER A 151 6.32 3.27 -8.02
C SER A 151 6.24 3.37 -6.49
N ARG A 152 5.13 3.90 -5.97
CA ARG A 152 4.83 4.06 -4.54
C ARG A 152 3.70 3.15 -4.05
N THR A 153 3.14 2.31 -4.90
CA THR A 153 2.06 1.38 -4.53
C THR A 153 2.63 0.00 -4.31
N PHE A 154 2.44 -0.57 -3.12
CA PHE A 154 2.84 -1.95 -2.81
C PHE A 154 1.80 -2.94 -3.32
N ASN A 155 2.24 -3.99 -4.03
CA ASN A 155 1.38 -5.11 -4.42
C ASN A 155 1.40 -6.21 -3.34
N PRO A 156 0.29 -6.46 -2.60
CA PRO A 156 0.24 -7.41 -1.50
C PRO A 156 0.65 -8.84 -1.88
N GLU A 157 0.34 -9.28 -3.11
CA GLU A 157 0.70 -10.61 -3.62
C GLU A 157 2.20 -10.80 -3.85
N LYS A 158 2.97 -9.71 -3.84
CA LYS A 158 4.42 -9.71 -4.00
C LYS A 158 5.15 -9.27 -2.73
N CYS A 159 4.43 -9.06 -1.63
CA CYS A 159 4.99 -8.52 -0.40
C CYS A 159 5.25 -9.59 0.65
N ILE A 160 6.32 -9.41 1.43
CA ILE A 160 6.54 -10.06 2.72
C ILE A 160 6.58 -8.98 3.79
N ILE A 161 6.01 -9.26 4.95
CA ILE A 161 6.05 -8.39 6.12
C ILE A 161 6.86 -9.07 7.23
N CYS A 162 7.81 -8.33 7.76
CA CYS A 162 8.69 -8.76 8.83
C CYS A 162 8.63 -7.79 10.01
N GLU A 163 8.78 -8.30 11.24
CA GLU A 163 9.20 -7.49 12.39
C GLU A 163 10.73 -7.33 12.36
N ILE A 164 11.23 -6.12 12.52
CA ILE A 164 12.68 -5.88 12.71
C ILE A 164 12.99 -5.99 14.21
N LEU A 165 13.56 -7.12 14.59
CA LEU A 165 14.05 -7.38 15.93
C LEU A 165 15.26 -6.48 16.18
N LYS A 166 15.22 -5.65 17.22
CA LYS A 166 16.42 -4.92 17.64
C LYS A 166 17.49 -5.95 18.06
N PRO A 167 18.78 -5.76 17.72
CA PRO A 167 19.83 -6.26 18.60
C PRO A 167 19.78 -5.55 19.96
#